data_AF-M8BNL5-F1
#
_entry.id   AF-M8BNL5-F1
#
_cell.length_a   1.000
_cell.length_b   1.000
_cell.length_c   1.000
_cell.angle_alpha   90.00
_cell.angle_beta   90.00
_cell.angle_gamma   90.00
#
_symmetry.space_group_name_H-M   'P 1'
#
loop_
_entity.id
_entity.type
_entity.pdbx_description
1 polymer ?
#
loop_
_entity_poly.entity_id
_entity_poly.type
_entity_poly.pdbx_seq_one_letter_code
_entity_poly.pdbx_strand_id
1 'polypeptide(L)'
;MGRGGRLVVPAAAAPEAQGHRRQGGFDHGRAAGEYYTSVDIGNPARPYFLDIDTGSALRWIQCDAPCTNCTKELQGNQNYGDTCKQCDYEIAYAERSSSAGVLARDNMQLITADGERENMDFVFGCAHDQQGKLLDSPASIDGILGLSNWAMCLPTQLAKQGIISNVFGHCIATDPSSSGYMFLGDDYVPRWGMTWVPVRNGLE
;
A
#
# COMPACT_ATOMS: atom_id res chain seq x y z
N MET A 1 20.46 -5.45 14.84
CA MET A 1 21.16 -5.85 13.61
C MET A 1 20.05 -6.29 12.65
N GLY A 2 19.52 -5.36 11.86
CA GLY A 2 18.43 -5.66 10.91
C GLY A 2 18.97 -6.56 9.81
N ARG A 3 18.16 -7.53 9.36
CA ARG A 3 18.46 -8.32 8.17
C ARG A 3 18.35 -7.37 6.98
N GLY A 4 19.46 -6.71 6.65
CA GLY A 4 19.53 -5.70 5.59
C GLY A 4 19.41 -6.34 4.22
N GLY A 5 18.19 -6.67 3.83
CA GLY A 5 17.77 -6.92 2.46
C GLY A 5 17.22 -5.62 1.89
N ARG A 6 17.79 -5.16 0.79
CA ARG A 6 17.45 -3.90 0.12
C ARG A 6 16.07 -4.03 -0.54
N LEU A 7 14.98 -3.50 0.03
CA LEU A 7 13.63 -3.74 -0.51
C LEU A 7 13.28 -2.81 -1.67
N VAL A 8 12.81 -3.39 -2.78
CA VAL A 8 12.37 -2.66 -3.99
C VAL A 8 10.94 -3.08 -4.31
N VAL A 9 10.08 -2.09 -4.56
CA VAL A 9 8.75 -2.32 -5.10
C VAL A 9 8.77 -1.84 -6.56
N PRO A 10 8.79 -2.76 -7.55
CA PRO A 10 8.79 -2.36 -8.94
C PRO A 10 7.46 -1.70 -9.29
N ALA A 11 7.49 -0.74 -10.21
CA ALA A 11 6.25 -0.26 -10.80
C ALA A 11 5.54 -1.42 -11.49
N ALA A 12 4.23 -1.54 -11.27
CA ALA A 12 3.42 -2.55 -11.91
C ALA A 12 3.01 -2.10 -13.31
N ALA A 13 2.89 -3.04 -14.24
CA ALA A 13 2.20 -2.79 -15.50
C ALA A 13 0.68 -2.77 -15.24
N ALA A 14 -0.06 -1.88 -15.89
CA ALA A 14 -1.51 -1.78 -15.73
C ALA A 14 -2.13 -3.14 -16.07
N PRO A 15 -3.04 -3.67 -15.23
CA PRO A 15 -3.80 -4.85 -15.61
C PRO A 15 -4.48 -4.61 -16.96
N GLU A 16 -4.21 -5.48 -17.94
CA GLU A 16 -4.99 -5.50 -19.16
C GLU A 16 -6.44 -5.74 -18.77
N ALA A 17 -7.32 -4.78 -19.03
CA ALA A 17 -8.75 -4.95 -18.85
C ALA A 17 -9.15 -6.23 -19.62
N GLN A 18 -9.64 -7.23 -18.90
CA GLN A 18 -10.06 -8.49 -19.51
C GLN A 18 -11.16 -8.20 -20.53
N GLY A 19 -10.80 -8.31 -21.81
CA GLY A 19 -11.76 -8.41 -22.91
C GLY A 19 -12.02 -7.16 -23.74
N HIS A 20 -11.01 -6.60 -24.40
CA HIS A 20 -11.12 -6.29 -25.83
C HIS A 20 -9.75 -6.04 -26.47
N ARG A 21 -9.39 -6.93 -27.41
CA ARG A 21 -8.20 -6.83 -28.25
C ARG A 21 -8.23 -5.52 -29.05
N ARG A 22 -7.39 -4.55 -28.70
CA ARG A 22 -6.90 -3.53 -29.64
C ARG A 22 -5.37 -3.48 -29.56
N GLN A 23 -4.77 -3.56 -30.73
CA GLN A 23 -3.32 -3.58 -30.94
C GLN A 23 -2.72 -2.23 -30.56
N GLY A 24 -1.69 -2.23 -29.71
CA GLY A 24 -0.71 -1.16 -29.55
C GLY A 24 -1.16 0.07 -28.77
N GLY A 25 -0.39 0.40 -27.72
CA GLY A 25 -0.37 1.72 -27.08
C GLY A 25 -1.19 1.81 -25.79
N PHE A 26 -0.53 2.32 -24.75
CA PHE A 26 -1.16 2.81 -23.51
C PHE A 26 -2.27 3.81 -23.85
N ASP A 27 -3.50 3.51 -23.46
CA ASP A 27 -4.59 4.48 -23.54
C ASP A 27 -4.68 5.23 -22.21
N HIS A 28 -4.59 6.56 -22.29
CA HIS A 28 -4.81 7.46 -21.16
C HIS A 28 -6.23 7.28 -20.61
N GLY A 29 -6.35 6.79 -19.38
CA GLY A 29 -7.51 7.11 -18.54
C GLY A 29 -7.60 8.64 -18.44
N ARG A 30 -8.75 9.19 -18.79
CA ARG A 30 -8.96 10.62 -19.09
C ARG A 30 -8.90 11.56 -17.88
N ALA A 31 -8.18 11.19 -16.81
CA ALA A 31 -7.86 12.04 -15.67
C ALA A 31 -6.53 11.62 -14.99
N ALA A 32 -5.51 12.48 -15.12
CA ALA A 32 -4.43 12.80 -14.18
C ALA A 32 -3.56 11.70 -13.50
N GLY A 33 -2.33 11.47 -13.99
CA GLY A 33 -1.12 11.42 -13.15
C GLY A 33 -0.99 10.43 -11.99
N GLU A 34 -1.78 9.36 -11.96
CA GLU A 34 -1.78 8.35 -10.87
C GLU A 34 -0.68 7.29 -11.06
N TYR A 35 -0.04 6.90 -9.96
CA TYR A 35 1.06 5.92 -9.93
C TYR A 35 0.67 4.75 -9.03
N TYR A 36 0.59 3.55 -9.63
CA TYR A 36 0.28 2.32 -8.90
C TYR A 36 1.48 1.37 -8.86
N THR A 37 1.44 0.46 -7.91
CA THR A 37 2.44 -0.60 -7.71
C THR A 37 1.75 -1.91 -7.43
N SER A 38 2.46 -3.04 -7.52
CA SER A 38 1.92 -4.33 -7.07
C SER A 38 2.65 -4.84 -5.84
N VAL A 39 1.91 -5.47 -4.94
CA VAL A 39 2.44 -6.22 -3.80
C VAL A 39 1.80 -7.60 -3.76
N ASP A 40 2.57 -8.60 -3.37
CA ASP A 40 2.07 -9.97 -3.26
C ASP A 40 1.59 -10.23 -1.82
N ILE A 41 0.36 -10.70 -1.65
CA ILE A 41 -0.24 -10.99 -0.33
C ILE A 41 -0.78 -12.42 -0.30
N GLY A 42 -0.63 -13.08 0.85
CA GLY A 42 -1.22 -14.37 1.18
C GLY A 42 -0.33 -15.58 0.90
N ASN A 43 -0.88 -16.76 1.14
CA ASN A 43 -0.25 -18.06 0.85
C ASN A 43 -1.29 -19.04 0.28
N PRO A 44 -1.30 -19.32 -1.04
CA PRO A 44 -0.32 -18.88 -2.05
C PRO A 44 -0.40 -17.38 -2.32
N ALA A 45 0.75 -16.78 -2.63
CA ALA A 45 0.89 -15.35 -2.88
C ALA A 45 0.09 -14.91 -4.12
N ARG A 46 -0.64 -13.80 -4.00
CA ARG A 46 -1.40 -13.18 -5.10
C ARG A 46 -1.04 -11.70 -5.24
N PRO A 47 -0.88 -11.19 -6.47
CA PRO A 47 -0.59 -9.77 -6.70
C PRO A 47 -1.83 -8.91 -6.47
N TYR A 48 -1.64 -7.78 -5.81
CA TYR A 48 -2.63 -6.71 -5.63
C TYR A 48 -2.04 -5.40 -6.17
N PHE A 49 -2.77 -4.72 -7.05
CA PHE A 49 -2.40 -3.45 -7.67
C PHE A 49 -2.93 -2.30 -6.83
N LEU A 50 -2.05 -1.49 -6.27
CA LEU A 50 -2.39 -0.47 -5.29
C LEU A 50 -1.96 0.90 -5.77
N ASP A 51 -2.84 1.88 -5.62
CA ASP A 51 -2.50 3.28 -5.81
C ASP A 51 -1.58 3.76 -4.67
N ILE A 52 -0.55 4.56 -4.99
CA ILE A 52 0.44 5.00 -4.02
C ILE A 52 0.00 6.32 -3.39
N ASP A 53 -0.31 6.30 -2.10
CA ASP A 53 -0.78 7.48 -1.38
C ASP A 53 0.13 7.84 -0.21
N THR A 54 0.88 8.94 -0.35
CA THR A 54 1.77 9.44 0.73
C THR A 54 1.02 10.17 1.85
N GLY A 55 -0.26 10.51 1.64
CA GLY A 55 -1.09 11.28 2.56
C GLY A 55 -1.98 10.42 3.47
N SER A 56 -2.25 9.15 3.14
CA SER A 56 -3.13 8.30 3.95
C SER A 56 -2.44 7.62 5.13
N ALA A 57 -3.20 7.49 6.22
CA ALA A 57 -2.79 6.87 7.47
C ALA A 57 -2.94 5.34 7.50
N LEU A 58 -3.57 4.75 6.48
CA LEU A 58 -3.91 3.34 6.41
C LEU A 58 -3.87 2.84 4.97
N ARG A 59 -3.49 1.57 4.82
CA ARG A 59 -3.66 0.82 3.59
C ARG A 59 -4.88 -0.02 3.62
N TRP A 60 -5.48 -0.19 2.46
CA TRP A 60 -6.50 -1.19 2.30
C TRP A 60 -6.48 -1.82 0.91
N ILE A 61 -6.98 -3.05 0.85
CA ILE A 61 -7.26 -3.75 -0.39
C ILE A 61 -8.75 -4.12 -0.40
N GLN A 62 -9.34 -4.21 -1.57
CA GLN A 62 -10.70 -4.72 -1.74
C GLN A 62 -10.71 -6.20 -1.39
N CYS A 63 -11.58 -6.55 -0.45
CA CYS A 63 -11.79 -7.92 -0.03
C CYS A 63 -13.22 -8.36 -0.31
N ASP A 64 -13.37 -9.63 -0.69
CA ASP A 64 -14.65 -10.31 -0.58
C ASP A 64 -14.91 -10.60 0.91
N ALA A 65 -15.97 -10.02 1.46
CA ALA A 65 -16.41 -10.35 2.82
C ALA A 65 -16.95 -11.80 2.87
N PRO A 66 -16.70 -12.60 3.93
CA PRO A 66 -16.09 -12.24 5.22
C PRO A 66 -14.59 -12.54 5.37
N CYS A 67 -13.88 -11.68 6.13
CA CYS A 67 -12.48 -11.83 6.54
C CYS A 67 -12.25 -13.07 7.42
N THR A 68 -11.30 -13.94 7.06
CA THR A 68 -10.97 -15.15 7.83
C THR A 68 -9.88 -14.93 8.90
N ASN A 69 -8.99 -13.94 8.73
CA ASN A 69 -7.83 -13.67 9.61
C ASN A 69 -7.76 -12.20 10.08
N CYS A 70 -8.81 -11.75 10.77
CA CYS A 70 -8.87 -10.39 11.29
C CYS A 70 -8.07 -10.23 12.60
N THR A 71 -7.33 -9.13 12.73
CA THR A 71 -6.45 -8.89 13.90
C THR A 71 -7.12 -8.17 15.05
N LYS A 72 -6.61 -8.43 16.26
CA LYS A 72 -6.92 -7.69 17.48
C LYS A 72 -5.80 -6.70 17.79
N GLU A 73 -5.77 -5.55 17.14
CA GLU A 73 -4.92 -4.45 17.62
C GLU A 73 -5.49 -3.11 17.17
N LEU A 74 -5.52 -2.15 18.10
CA LEU A 74 -6.12 -0.81 18.04
C LEU A 74 -7.62 -0.70 18.43
N GLN A 75 -8.02 -1.24 19.58
CA GLN A 75 -9.14 -0.65 20.33
C GLN A 75 -8.80 -0.52 21.81
N GLY A 76 -8.65 0.72 22.26
CA GLY A 76 -8.66 1.08 23.67
C GLY A 76 -10.09 0.97 24.20
N ASN A 77 -10.34 -0.13 24.91
CA ASN A 77 -11.36 -0.31 25.95
C ASN A 77 -12.85 -0.26 25.54
N GLN A 78 -13.53 -1.42 25.54
CA GLN A 78 -14.72 -1.75 26.36
C GLN A 78 -15.26 -3.16 25.99
N ASN A 79 -15.86 -3.84 26.95
CA ASN A 79 -16.34 -5.23 26.89
C ASN A 79 -17.79 -5.35 26.40
N TYR A 80 -18.08 -6.31 25.50
CA TYR A 80 -19.33 -7.10 25.51
C TYR A 80 -19.20 -8.38 24.66
N GLY A 81 -19.54 -9.55 25.23
CA GLY A 81 -20.10 -10.74 24.57
C GLY A 81 -19.36 -11.43 23.40
N ASP A 82 -18.52 -12.41 23.74
CA ASP A 82 -18.29 -13.75 23.13
C ASP A 82 -18.51 -14.12 21.64
N THR A 83 -18.55 -13.20 20.66
CA THR A 83 -18.45 -13.56 19.23
C THR A 83 -17.56 -12.57 18.46
N CYS A 84 -16.58 -13.12 17.72
CA CYS A 84 -15.57 -12.48 16.82
C CYS A 84 -15.34 -10.96 16.99
N LYS A 85 -14.31 -10.59 17.76
CA LYS A 85 -13.82 -9.20 17.87
C LYS A 85 -13.04 -8.79 16.60
N GLN A 86 -13.79 -8.43 15.57
CA GLN A 86 -13.32 -7.82 14.33
C GLN A 86 -12.93 -6.35 14.62
N CYS A 87 -11.76 -5.91 14.16
CA CYS A 87 -11.32 -4.52 14.31
C CYS A 87 -11.71 -3.74 13.06
N ASP A 88 -12.81 -3.00 13.11
CA ASP A 88 -13.25 -2.18 11.98
C ASP A 88 -12.34 -0.96 11.81
N TYR A 89 -12.20 -0.51 10.57
CA TYR A 89 -11.57 0.76 10.23
C TYR A 89 -12.48 1.55 9.31
N GLU A 90 -12.36 2.86 9.38
CA GLU A 90 -12.95 3.81 8.43
C GLU A 90 -11.90 4.87 8.12
N ILE A 91 -11.66 5.13 6.84
CA ILE A 91 -10.78 6.20 6.36
C ILE A 91 -11.57 7.11 5.43
N ALA A 92 -11.47 8.41 5.67
CA ALA A 92 -12.03 9.44 4.81
C ALA A 92 -10.90 10.23 4.15
N TYR A 93 -11.04 10.48 2.86
CA TYR A 93 -10.06 11.19 2.06
C TYR A 93 -10.48 12.64 1.79
N ALA A 94 -9.53 13.49 1.43
CA ALA A 94 -9.74 14.94 1.27
C ALA A 94 -10.79 15.27 0.19
N GLU A 95 -10.91 14.43 -0.83
CA GLU A 95 -11.86 14.49 -1.93
C GLU A 95 -13.26 13.96 -1.57
N ARG A 96 -13.52 13.72 -0.27
CA ARG A 96 -14.80 13.23 0.28
C ARG A 96 -15.17 11.82 -0.15
N SER A 97 -14.18 11.02 -0.55
CA SER A 97 -14.32 9.59 -0.66
C SER A 97 -14.06 8.93 0.70
N SER A 98 -14.53 7.70 0.88
CA SER A 98 -14.21 6.92 2.07
C SER A 98 -14.12 5.43 1.78
N SER A 99 -13.34 4.74 2.61
CA SER A 99 -13.29 3.28 2.64
C SER A 99 -13.51 2.81 4.07
N ALA A 100 -14.41 1.83 4.22
CA ALA A 100 -14.64 1.12 5.46
C ALA A 100 -14.45 -0.38 5.25
N GLY A 101 -14.00 -1.03 6.31
CA GLY A 101 -13.61 -2.42 6.27
C GLY A 101 -13.06 -2.85 7.61
N VAL A 102 -12.29 -3.93 7.58
CA VAL A 102 -11.81 -4.58 8.80
C VAL A 102 -10.33 -4.88 8.73
N LEU A 103 -9.63 -4.76 9.85
CA LEU A 103 -8.19 -4.99 9.90
C LEU A 103 -7.88 -6.47 9.81
N ALA A 104 -7.17 -6.86 8.76
CA ALA A 104 -6.66 -8.20 8.53
C ALA A 104 -5.15 -8.26 8.74
N ARG A 105 -4.64 -9.45 9.06
CA ARG A 105 -3.21 -9.75 9.01
C ARG A 105 -2.98 -10.95 8.13
N ASP A 106 -2.02 -10.80 7.24
CA ASP A 106 -1.56 -11.86 6.38
C ASP A 106 -0.07 -11.63 6.05
N ASN A 107 0.50 -12.56 5.30
CA ASN A 107 1.85 -12.47 4.81
C ASN A 107 1.92 -11.58 3.57
N MET A 108 2.77 -10.56 3.60
CA MET A 108 3.15 -9.77 2.43
C MET A 108 4.52 -10.22 1.95
N GLN A 109 4.68 -10.38 0.64
CA GLN A 109 5.96 -10.69 0.00
C GLN A 109 6.45 -9.46 -0.75
N LEU A 110 7.67 -9.03 -0.41
CA LEU A 110 8.37 -7.98 -1.13
C LEU A 110 9.62 -8.55 -1.76
N ILE A 111 10.06 -7.90 -2.85
CA ILE A 111 11.27 -8.30 -3.56
C ILE A 111 12.42 -7.43 -3.06
N THR A 112 13.55 -8.07 -2.80
CA THR A 112 14.80 -7.37 -2.53
C THR A 112 15.49 -7.00 -3.84
N ALA A 113 16.41 -6.05 -3.81
CA ALA A 113 17.20 -5.64 -4.96
C ALA A 113 18.06 -6.78 -5.54
N ASP A 114 18.36 -7.78 -4.71
CA ASP A 114 19.09 -8.98 -5.11
C ASP A 114 18.17 -10.04 -5.74
N GLY A 115 16.85 -9.77 -5.80
CA GLY A 115 15.83 -10.66 -6.38
C GLY A 115 15.24 -11.67 -5.39
N GLU A 116 15.72 -11.69 -4.15
CA GLU A 116 15.19 -12.56 -3.08
C GLU A 116 13.83 -12.07 -2.60
N ARG A 117 12.97 -13.00 -2.19
CA ARG A 117 11.66 -12.69 -1.62
C ARG A 117 11.75 -12.62 -0.11
N GLU A 118 11.31 -11.50 0.45
CA GLU A 118 11.15 -11.31 1.89
C GLU A 118 9.68 -11.41 2.24
N ASN A 119 9.38 -12.30 3.19
CA ASN A 119 8.03 -12.53 3.70
C ASN A 119 7.90 -11.83 5.05
N MET A 120 6.86 -11.02 5.20
CA MET A 120 6.60 -10.28 6.44
C MET A 120 5.13 -10.37 6.84
N ASP A 121 4.90 -10.52 8.15
CA ASP A 121 3.56 -10.39 8.69
C ASP A 121 3.14 -8.93 8.66
N PHE A 122 1.99 -8.65 8.07
CA PHE A 122 1.56 -7.28 7.83
C PHE A 122 0.08 -7.08 8.18
N VAL A 123 -0.26 -5.93 8.78
CA VAL A 123 -1.64 -5.54 9.09
C VAL A 123 -2.15 -4.55 8.04
N PHE A 124 -3.32 -4.82 7.45
CA PHE A 124 -3.91 -3.97 6.42
C PHE A 124 -5.43 -3.92 6.56
N GLY A 125 -6.07 -2.93 5.94
CA GLY A 125 -7.51 -2.84 5.82
C GLY A 125 -8.05 -3.77 4.74
N CYS A 126 -8.95 -4.65 5.11
CA CYS A 126 -9.69 -5.52 4.20
C CYS A 126 -11.05 -4.84 3.96
N ALA A 127 -11.13 -4.14 2.84
CA ALA A 127 -12.19 -3.18 2.55
C ALA A 127 -13.41 -3.84 1.93
N HIS A 128 -14.61 -3.43 2.37
CA HIS A 128 -15.87 -3.96 1.86
C HIS A 128 -16.92 -2.89 1.55
N ASP A 129 -16.67 -1.64 1.92
CA ASP A 129 -17.54 -0.50 1.64
C ASP A 129 -16.69 0.70 1.17
N GLN A 130 -16.92 1.14 -0.07
CA GLN A 130 -16.26 2.29 -0.68
C GLN A 130 -17.32 3.30 -1.10
N GLN A 131 -17.01 4.57 -0.87
CA GLN A 131 -17.90 5.67 -1.22
C GLN A 131 -17.17 6.76 -1.99
N GLY A 132 -17.94 7.55 -2.74
CA GLY A 132 -17.44 8.68 -3.52
C GLY A 132 -16.54 8.22 -4.67
N LYS A 133 -15.48 8.99 -4.93
CA LYS A 133 -14.60 8.80 -6.09
C LYS A 133 -13.82 7.48 -6.09
N LEU A 134 -13.73 6.78 -4.98
CA LEU A 134 -13.13 5.44 -4.94
C LEU A 134 -13.93 4.44 -5.79
N LEU A 135 -15.23 4.67 -5.99
CA LEU A 135 -16.06 3.88 -6.90
C LEU A 135 -15.75 4.12 -8.39
N ASP A 136 -15.10 5.25 -8.71
CA ASP A 136 -14.66 5.58 -10.07
C ASP A 136 -13.26 5.06 -10.38
N SER A 137 -12.60 4.42 -9.39
CA SER A 137 -11.26 3.84 -9.59
C SER A 137 -11.31 2.80 -10.70
N PRO A 138 -10.29 2.73 -11.58
CA PRO A 138 -10.23 1.69 -12.60
C PRO A 138 -10.42 0.31 -11.97
N ALA A 139 -11.16 -0.59 -12.64
CA ALA A 139 -11.36 -1.98 -12.19
C ALA A 139 -10.04 -2.79 -12.04
N SER A 140 -8.91 -2.17 -12.37
CA SER A 140 -7.57 -2.68 -12.29
C SER A 140 -6.80 -2.26 -11.03
N ILE A 141 -7.39 -1.43 -10.16
CA ILE A 141 -6.80 -1.02 -8.88
C ILE A 141 -7.54 -1.72 -7.74
N ASP A 142 -6.81 -2.54 -6.99
CA ASP A 142 -7.33 -3.34 -5.90
C ASP A 142 -7.35 -2.59 -4.55
N GLY A 143 -6.76 -1.39 -4.46
CA GLY A 143 -6.78 -0.61 -3.23
C GLY A 143 -5.71 0.49 -3.15
N ILE A 144 -5.36 0.89 -1.93
CA ILE A 144 -4.44 2.00 -1.65
C ILE A 144 -3.27 1.57 -0.76
N LEU A 145 -2.06 1.93 -1.18
CA LEU A 145 -0.80 1.79 -0.46
C LEU A 145 -0.42 3.10 0.27
N GLY A 146 -0.97 3.34 1.45
CA GLY A 146 -0.60 4.45 2.34
C GLY A 146 0.87 4.43 2.80
N LEU A 147 1.60 5.54 2.66
CA LEU A 147 3.04 5.66 2.96
C LEU A 147 3.38 6.69 4.06
N SER A 148 2.38 7.20 4.77
CA SER A 148 2.61 8.18 5.84
C SER A 148 3.34 7.59 7.06
N ASN A 149 3.64 8.45 8.05
CA ASN A 149 4.30 8.07 9.29
C ASN A 149 3.36 7.41 10.32
N TRP A 150 2.11 7.12 9.96
CA TRP A 150 1.14 6.52 10.85
C TRP A 150 1.48 5.06 11.17
N ALA A 151 1.04 4.60 12.34
CA ALA A 151 1.40 3.28 12.90
C ALA A 151 1.05 2.09 11.99
N MET A 152 0.03 2.25 11.13
CA MET A 152 -0.51 1.23 10.22
C MET A 152 0.02 1.35 8.79
N CYS A 153 0.81 2.38 8.48
CA CYS A 153 1.55 2.44 7.22
C CYS A 153 2.76 1.50 7.26
N LEU A 154 3.25 1.10 6.10
CA LEU A 154 4.24 0.00 5.88
C LEU A 154 5.63 0.45 6.10
N PRO A 155 6.04 1.66 5.71
CA PRO A 155 7.31 2.15 6.22
C PRO A 155 7.39 1.99 7.75
N THR A 156 6.33 2.38 8.46
CA THR A 156 6.24 2.28 9.93
C THR A 156 6.16 0.84 10.45
N GLN A 157 5.33 -0.02 9.86
CA GLN A 157 5.18 -1.42 10.29
C GLN A 157 6.47 -2.23 10.01
N LEU A 158 7.12 -2.02 8.86
CA LEU A 158 8.40 -2.66 8.54
C LEU A 158 9.52 -2.16 9.45
N ALA A 159 9.53 -0.87 9.78
CA ALA A 159 10.49 -0.32 10.72
C ALA A 159 10.31 -0.87 12.14
N LYS A 160 9.07 -1.06 12.60
CA LYS A 160 8.76 -1.72 13.88
C LYS A 160 9.27 -3.16 13.94
N GLN A 161 9.31 -3.85 12.80
CA GLN A 161 9.87 -5.19 12.69
C GLN A 161 11.40 -5.20 12.51
N GLY A 162 12.04 -4.03 12.43
CA GLY A 162 13.49 -3.90 12.25
C GLY A 162 13.97 -4.27 10.84
N ILE A 163 13.07 -4.26 9.85
CA ILE A 163 13.36 -4.59 8.46
C ILE A 163 13.97 -3.38 7.74
N ILE A 164 13.44 -2.18 7.98
CA ILE A 164 13.90 -0.92 7.36
C ILE A 164 14.05 0.21 8.38
N SER A 165 14.67 1.31 7.98
CA SER A 165 14.91 2.53 8.77
C SER A 165 13.75 3.54 8.79
N ASN A 166 12.51 3.10 8.52
CA ASN A 166 11.32 3.96 8.33
C ASN A 166 11.50 5.08 7.29
N VAL A 167 12.23 4.76 6.23
CA VAL A 167 12.44 5.64 5.08
C VAL A 167 11.83 4.97 3.87
N PHE A 168 11.25 5.78 2.97
CA PHE A 168 10.92 5.32 1.63
C PHE A 168 11.33 6.40 0.63
N GLY A 169 11.50 6.01 -0.62
CA GLY A 169 11.67 6.94 -1.72
C GLY A 169 11.08 6.38 -3.00
N HIS A 170 10.77 7.28 -3.92
CA HIS A 170 10.23 6.92 -5.22
C HIS A 170 10.94 7.71 -6.31
N CYS A 171 11.16 7.05 -7.45
CA CYS A 171 11.55 7.67 -8.69
C CYS A 171 10.38 7.53 -9.65
N ILE A 172 9.75 8.65 -9.97
CA ILE A 172 8.62 8.71 -10.88
C ILE A 172 9.15 8.92 -12.30
N ALA A 173 8.79 8.03 -13.21
CA ALA A 173 9.09 8.19 -14.62
C ALA A 173 8.22 9.28 -15.24
N THR A 174 8.84 10.15 -16.06
CA THR A 174 8.15 11.22 -16.80
C THR A 174 7.71 10.78 -18.19
N ASP A 175 8.33 9.72 -18.73
CA ASP A 175 7.99 9.13 -20.01
C ASP A 175 6.93 8.04 -19.79
N PRO A 176 5.77 8.09 -20.48
CA PRO A 176 4.74 7.06 -20.38
C PRO A 176 5.21 5.65 -20.78
N SER A 177 6.33 5.53 -21.51
CA SER A 177 6.95 4.27 -21.91
C SER A 177 7.97 3.74 -20.89
N SER A 178 8.24 4.51 -19.82
CA SER A 178 9.21 4.16 -18.78
C SER A 178 8.50 3.91 -17.44
N SER A 179 9.03 2.94 -16.69
CA SER A 179 8.54 2.58 -15.37
C SER A 179 9.40 3.24 -14.29
N GLY A 180 8.74 3.82 -13.29
CA GLY A 180 9.39 4.28 -12.06
C GLY A 180 9.78 3.12 -11.14
N TYR A 181 10.30 3.45 -9.97
CA TYR A 181 10.52 2.49 -8.90
C TYR A 181 10.29 3.12 -7.54
N MET A 182 9.94 2.30 -6.57
CA MET A 182 9.89 2.68 -5.17
C MET A 182 10.88 1.81 -4.38
N PHE A 183 11.50 2.37 -3.36
CA PHE A 183 12.33 1.65 -2.41
C PHE A 183 11.90 1.91 -0.98
N LEU A 184 12.16 0.91 -0.13
CA LEU A 184 11.90 0.95 1.30
C LEU A 184 13.24 0.78 2.04
N GLY A 185 13.51 1.66 2.99
CA GLY A 185 14.79 1.79 3.68
C GLY A 185 15.66 2.94 3.15
N ASP A 186 16.80 3.13 3.80
CA ASP A 186 17.76 4.22 3.57
C ASP A 186 18.90 3.83 2.62
N ASP A 187 18.97 2.56 2.19
CA ASP A 187 20.05 2.05 1.33
C ASP A 187 20.16 2.77 -0.04
N TYR A 188 19.04 3.31 -0.54
CA TYR A 188 18.99 4.05 -1.81
C TYR A 188 19.03 5.57 -1.65
N VAL A 189 19.05 6.07 -0.41
CA VAL A 189 19.09 7.53 -0.18
C VAL A 189 20.45 8.05 -0.65
N PRO A 190 20.50 8.95 -1.66
CA PRO A 190 21.77 9.46 -2.16
C PRO A 190 22.51 10.22 -1.06
N ARG A 191 23.81 9.93 -0.89
CA ARG A 191 24.66 10.60 0.11
C ARG A 191 24.97 12.06 -0.25
N TRP A 192 24.73 12.46 -1.50
CA TRP A 192 25.02 13.77 -2.05
C TRP A 192 23.96 14.16 -3.09
N GLY A 193 23.84 15.46 -3.39
CA GLY A 193 22.86 15.96 -4.36
C GLY A 193 21.42 16.09 -3.84
N MET A 194 21.18 15.79 -2.56
CA MET A 194 19.88 15.94 -1.90
C MET A 194 19.80 17.27 -1.17
N THR A 195 18.64 17.93 -1.26
CA THR A 195 18.27 19.03 -0.37
C THR A 195 17.24 18.52 0.62
N TRP A 196 17.48 18.76 1.91
CA TRP A 196 16.61 18.29 2.98
C TRP A 196 15.69 19.41 3.45
N VAL A 197 14.40 19.10 3.56
CA VAL A 197 13.39 20.00 4.12
C VAL A 197 12.66 19.26 5.24
N PRO A 198 12.49 19.87 6.43
CA PRO A 198 11.71 19.25 7.50
C PRO A 198 10.29 18.94 7.05
N VAL A 199 9.88 17.69 7.17
CA VAL A 199 8.47 17.29 6.98
C VAL A 199 7.69 17.77 8.20
N ARG A 200 6.63 18.55 7.97
CA ARG A 200 5.71 18.93 9.05
C ARG A 200 4.85 17.72 9.38
N ASN A 201 5.00 17.17 10.58
CA ASN A 201 4.05 16.22 11.11
C ASN A 201 2.76 16.99 11.42
N GLY A 202 1.65 16.63 10.79
CA GLY A 202 0.35 17.19 11.15
C GLY A 202 0.05 16.91 12.63
N LEU A 203 -0.45 17.96 13.33
CA LEU A 203 -0.67 18.11 14.78
C LEU A 203 0.48 18.78 15.56
N GLU A 204 0.70 20.07 15.28
CA GLU A 204 0.83 21.12 16.32
C GLU A 204 -0.24 22.19 16.06
#